data_AF-A0A0A9WLQ1-F1
#
_entry.id   AF-A0A0A9WLQ1-F1
#
_cell.length_a   1.000
_cell.length_b   1.000
_cell.length_c   1.000
_cell.angle_alpha   90.00
_cell.angle_beta   90.00
_cell.angle_gamma   90.00
#
_symmetry.space_group_name_H-M   'P 1'
#
loop_
_entity.id
_entity.type
_entity.pdbx_description
1 polymer ?
#
loop_
_entity_poly.entity_id
_entity_poly.type
_entity_poly.pdbx_seq_one_letter_code
_entity_poly.pdbx_strand_id
1 'polypeptide(L)'
;TLGTTATCAFDDLMQLGPLCNAEGVWLHIDAAYAGAAFVCPEYRHLAAGLEFCDSLNMNPHKWLLVNFDCSCFWIKDRTHLINAFTVDRDYLRDHYSEIMQQNWSPNFRNWEIPLGRRFRALKLWIMLRLFGESNLQNFIRKQISMAKVFEAKVSQDPRFEVCAPVSMGLVCFRIVGDEFLTKELLAMLLSTKELFLNGATLHGKYFLRYAICSRNMEISDVEKGWNIISNATDAIFAMNTKTTGGTLTNLAANTVANGIKVEMS
;
A
#
# COMPACT_ATOMS: atom_id res chain seq x y z
N THR A 1 -0.14 -6.32 -9.68
CA THR A 1 -0.25 -5.85 -8.29
C THR A 1 -1.52 -5.06 -8.10
N LEU A 2 -2.26 -5.32 -7.02
CA LEU A 2 -3.44 -4.56 -6.61
C LEU A 2 -3.12 -3.81 -5.31
N GLY A 3 -2.84 -2.52 -5.42
CA GLY A 3 -2.40 -1.67 -4.31
C GLY A 3 -0.88 -1.71 -4.12
N THR A 4 -0.14 -1.09 -5.04
CA THR A 4 1.33 -0.97 -4.97
C THR A 4 1.78 -0.24 -3.69
N THR A 5 3.00 -0.54 -3.22
CA THR A 5 3.49 0.02 -1.96
C THR A 5 3.62 1.54 -1.99
N ALA A 6 4.18 2.11 -3.06
CA ALA A 6 4.47 3.53 -3.12
C ALA A 6 3.20 4.40 -3.07
N THR A 7 2.26 4.14 -3.98
CA THR A 7 1.10 5.02 -4.23
C THR A 7 -0.26 4.32 -4.17
N CYS A 8 -0.29 3.03 -3.83
CA CYS A 8 -1.52 2.22 -3.85
C CYS A 8 -2.18 2.16 -5.25
N ALA A 9 -1.38 2.13 -6.31
CA ALA A 9 -1.86 1.92 -7.67
C ALA A 9 -2.36 0.48 -7.91
N PHE A 10 -3.27 0.31 -8.86
CA PHE A 10 -3.85 -0.98 -9.26
C PHE A 10 -3.52 -1.24 -10.73
N ASP A 11 -2.93 -2.40 -11.01
CA ASP A 11 -2.67 -2.84 -12.39
C ASP A 11 -3.98 -3.33 -13.03
N ASP A 12 -4.16 -3.09 -14.32
CA ASP A 12 -5.34 -3.53 -15.08
C ASP A 12 -5.22 -5.01 -15.47
N LEU A 13 -5.86 -5.87 -14.68
CA LEU A 13 -5.85 -7.32 -14.92
C LEU A 13 -6.72 -7.73 -16.11
N MET A 14 -7.72 -6.91 -16.50
CA MET A 14 -8.52 -7.19 -17.69
C MET A 14 -7.69 -7.01 -18.96
N GLN A 15 -6.68 -6.15 -18.93
CA GLN A 15 -5.70 -6.00 -20.01
C GLN A 15 -4.59 -7.05 -19.92
N LEU A 16 -4.01 -7.25 -18.73
CA LEU A 16 -2.84 -8.14 -18.54
C LEU A 16 -3.21 -9.63 -18.61
N GLY A 17 -4.35 -10.02 -18.03
CA GLY A 17 -4.77 -11.42 -17.90
C GLY A 17 -4.88 -12.18 -19.22
N PRO A 18 -5.63 -11.67 -20.21
CA PRO A 18 -5.72 -12.29 -21.53
C PRO A 18 -4.37 -12.46 -22.23
N LEU A 19 -3.47 -11.47 -22.09
CA LEU A 19 -2.13 -11.53 -22.66
C LEU A 19 -1.28 -12.62 -21.99
N CYS A 20 -1.25 -12.65 -20.65
CA CYS A 20 -0.54 -13.70 -19.91
C CYS A 20 -1.02 -15.10 -20.31
N ASN A 21 -2.34 -15.30 -20.41
CA ASN A 21 -2.90 -16.57 -20.84
C ASN A 21 -2.53 -16.94 -22.28
N ALA A 22 -2.57 -15.98 -23.21
CA ALA A 22 -2.23 -16.21 -24.61
C ALA A 22 -0.76 -16.60 -24.79
N GLU A 23 0.13 -16.02 -24.00
CA GLU A 23 1.58 -16.25 -24.06
C GLU A 23 2.05 -17.37 -23.11
N GLY A 24 1.15 -18.00 -22.35
CA GLY A 24 1.49 -19.04 -21.37
C GLY A 24 2.36 -18.54 -20.21
N VAL A 25 2.24 -17.26 -19.85
CA VAL A 25 2.99 -16.63 -18.76
C VAL A 25 2.21 -16.73 -17.46
N TRP A 26 2.88 -17.20 -16.40
CA TRP A 26 2.29 -17.27 -15.06
C TRP A 26 1.91 -15.88 -14.52
N LEU A 27 0.64 -15.68 -14.19
CA LEU A 27 0.14 -14.44 -13.61
C LEU A 27 -0.09 -14.61 -12.11
N HIS A 28 0.83 -14.09 -11.31
CA HIS A 28 0.66 -13.93 -9.87
C HIS A 28 0.18 -12.52 -9.52
N ILE A 29 -0.90 -12.42 -8.74
CA ILE A 29 -1.42 -11.16 -8.25
C ILE A 29 -0.98 -10.93 -6.80
N ASP A 30 -0.13 -9.93 -6.59
CA ASP A 30 0.11 -9.39 -5.25
C ASP A 30 -0.98 -8.39 -4.87
N ALA A 31 -1.85 -8.78 -3.94
CA ALA A 31 -2.84 -7.92 -3.30
C ALA A 31 -2.59 -7.82 -1.79
N ALA A 32 -1.33 -7.85 -1.35
CA ALA A 32 -0.94 -7.92 0.06
C ALA A 32 -1.67 -6.90 0.94
N TYR A 33 -1.79 -5.65 0.51
CA TYR A 33 -2.48 -4.60 1.26
C TYR A 33 -3.94 -4.47 0.84
N ALA A 34 -4.20 -4.09 -0.42
CA ALA A 34 -5.54 -3.70 -0.85
C ALA A 34 -6.50 -4.89 -1.01
N GLY A 35 -6.01 -6.13 -1.10
CA GLY A 35 -6.87 -7.31 -1.19
C GLY A 35 -7.80 -7.48 0.01
N ALA A 36 -7.44 -6.94 1.17
CA ALA A 36 -8.32 -6.91 2.35
C ALA A 36 -9.59 -6.10 2.11
N ALA A 37 -9.55 -5.07 1.25
CA ALA A 37 -10.72 -4.24 0.96
C ALA A 37 -11.83 -4.98 0.18
N PHE A 38 -11.50 -6.10 -0.48
CA PHE A 38 -12.46 -6.87 -1.27
C PHE A 38 -13.50 -7.62 -0.43
N VAL A 39 -13.34 -7.62 0.90
CA VAL A 39 -14.44 -7.98 1.81
C VAL A 39 -15.64 -7.04 1.66
N CYS A 40 -15.42 -5.79 1.25
CA CYS A 40 -16.48 -4.83 0.92
C CYS A 40 -16.87 -4.95 -0.56
N PRO A 41 -18.15 -5.23 -0.89
CA PRO A 41 -18.60 -5.39 -2.27
C PRO A 41 -18.26 -4.22 -3.19
N GLU A 42 -18.35 -2.99 -2.69
CA GLU A 42 -18.12 -1.76 -3.47
C GLU A 42 -16.67 -1.60 -3.96
N TYR A 43 -15.70 -2.30 -3.38
CA TYR A 43 -14.28 -2.24 -3.81
C TYR A 43 -13.87 -3.43 -4.69
N ARG A 44 -14.73 -4.44 -4.89
CA ARG A 44 -14.39 -5.64 -5.66
C ARG A 44 -14.14 -5.37 -7.15
N HIS A 45 -14.67 -4.27 -7.68
CA HIS A 45 -14.41 -3.86 -9.07
C HIS A 45 -12.91 -3.60 -9.35
N LEU A 46 -12.14 -3.24 -8.33
CA LEU A 46 -10.68 -3.06 -8.43
C LEU A 46 -9.91 -4.37 -8.60
N ALA A 47 -10.61 -5.50 -8.53
CA ALA A 47 -10.08 -6.84 -8.75
C ALA A 47 -10.69 -7.51 -10.00
N ALA A 48 -11.31 -6.72 -10.89
CA ALA A 48 -11.79 -7.24 -12.17
C ALA A 48 -10.63 -7.88 -12.94
N GLY A 49 -10.81 -9.12 -13.43
CA GLY A 49 -9.76 -9.90 -14.08
C GLY A 49 -9.01 -10.86 -13.15
N LEU A 50 -9.39 -10.98 -11.87
CA LEU A 50 -8.85 -12.00 -10.96
C LEU A 50 -8.95 -13.42 -11.51
N GLU A 51 -9.98 -13.73 -12.31
CA GLU A 51 -10.19 -15.03 -12.93
C GLU A 51 -9.03 -15.48 -13.84
N PHE A 52 -8.26 -14.52 -14.38
CA PHE A 52 -7.12 -14.82 -15.23
C PHE A 52 -5.89 -15.31 -14.45
N CYS A 53 -5.76 -14.99 -13.16
CA CYS A 53 -4.54 -15.31 -12.41
C CYS A 53 -4.36 -16.80 -12.12
N ASP A 54 -3.10 -17.23 -12.00
CA ASP A 54 -2.74 -18.56 -11.54
C ASP A 54 -2.64 -18.60 -10.02
N SER A 55 -2.28 -17.48 -9.40
CA SER A 55 -2.15 -17.35 -7.95
C SER A 55 -2.35 -15.92 -7.46
N LEU A 56 -2.73 -15.78 -6.19
CA LEU A 56 -3.02 -14.52 -5.52
C LEU A 56 -2.53 -14.59 -4.07
N ASN A 57 -1.95 -13.51 -3.56
CA ASN A 57 -1.77 -13.34 -2.12
C ASN A 57 -2.48 -12.10 -1.56
N MET A 58 -2.83 -12.18 -0.27
CA MET A 58 -3.32 -11.06 0.52
C MET A 58 -2.85 -11.22 1.97
N ASN A 59 -2.53 -10.12 2.66
CA ASN A 59 -1.99 -10.18 4.02
C ASN A 59 -3.04 -9.70 5.02
N PRO A 60 -3.77 -10.61 5.71
CA PRO A 60 -4.62 -10.23 6.84
C PRO A 60 -3.90 -9.40 7.90
N HIS A 61 -2.58 -9.58 8.05
CA HIS A 61 -1.80 -8.80 9.00
C HIS A 61 -1.53 -7.35 8.61
N LYS A 62 -1.81 -6.98 7.36
CA LYS A 62 -1.71 -5.58 6.94
C LYS A 62 -2.97 -4.81 7.26
N TRP A 63 -4.14 -5.37 6.97
CA TRP A 63 -5.38 -4.56 6.99
C TRP A 63 -6.65 -5.31 7.41
N LEU A 64 -6.52 -6.57 7.86
CA LEU A 64 -7.65 -7.40 8.33
C LEU A 64 -7.56 -7.75 9.83
N LEU A 65 -6.87 -6.91 10.60
CA LEU A 65 -6.79 -6.97 12.07
C LEU A 65 -6.13 -8.21 12.67
N VAL A 66 -5.50 -9.07 11.86
CA VAL A 66 -4.72 -10.21 12.33
C VAL A 66 -3.32 -9.74 12.72
N ASN A 67 -2.74 -10.19 13.83
CA ASN A 67 -1.37 -9.81 14.16
C ASN A 67 -0.34 -10.48 13.22
N PHE A 68 0.81 -9.84 13.04
CA PHE A 68 1.93 -10.40 12.27
C PHE A 68 2.40 -11.76 12.85
N ASP A 69 2.75 -12.77 12.06
CA ASP A 69 2.71 -12.91 10.60
C ASP A 69 1.42 -13.61 10.11
N CYS A 70 0.82 -13.16 9.00
CA CYS A 70 -0.32 -13.88 8.38
C CYS A 70 -0.51 -13.45 6.92
N SER A 71 -0.03 -14.24 5.98
CA SER A 71 -0.29 -14.06 4.55
C SER A 71 -1.13 -15.25 4.08
N CYS A 72 -2.21 -14.94 3.36
CA CYS A 72 -3.04 -15.93 2.70
C CYS A 72 -2.64 -15.98 1.23
N PHE A 73 -2.51 -17.19 0.72
CA PHE A 73 -2.13 -17.47 -0.65
C PHE A 73 -3.15 -18.44 -1.25
N TRP A 74 -3.62 -18.12 -2.44
CA TRP A 74 -4.49 -18.95 -3.25
C TRP A 74 -3.79 -19.28 -4.56
N ILE A 75 -4.04 -20.49 -5.06
CA ILE A 75 -3.53 -20.98 -6.33
C ILE A 75 -4.63 -21.75 -7.03
N LYS A 76 -4.74 -21.55 -8.34
CA LYS A 76 -5.75 -22.19 -9.19
C LYS A 76 -5.50 -23.69 -9.31
N ASP A 77 -4.25 -24.08 -9.56
CA ASP A 77 -3.82 -25.47 -9.54
C ASP A 77 -2.68 -25.72 -8.54
N ARG A 78 -3.02 -26.44 -7.47
CA ARG A 78 -2.08 -26.83 -6.41
C ARG A 78 -0.98 -27.80 -6.87
N THR A 79 -1.16 -28.50 -7.99
CA THR A 79 -0.17 -29.49 -8.47
C THR A 79 1.17 -28.84 -8.76
N HIS A 80 1.18 -27.57 -9.21
CA HIS A 80 2.40 -26.80 -9.41
C HIS A 80 3.25 -26.69 -8.13
N LEU A 81 2.63 -26.41 -6.98
CA LEU A 81 3.34 -26.37 -5.70
C LEU A 81 3.82 -27.75 -5.29
N ILE A 82 2.95 -28.76 -5.42
CA ILE A 82 3.28 -30.13 -5.02
C ILE A 82 4.47 -30.64 -5.83
N ASN A 83 4.46 -30.46 -7.15
CA ASN A 83 5.54 -30.91 -8.02
C ASN A 83 6.85 -30.16 -7.75
N ALA A 84 6.78 -28.88 -7.37
CA ALA A 84 7.96 -28.07 -7.09
C ALA A 84 8.57 -28.33 -5.69
N PHE A 85 7.72 -28.59 -4.69
CA PHE A 85 8.14 -28.59 -3.28
C PHE A 85 8.02 -29.94 -2.57
N THR A 86 7.52 -31.00 -3.23
CA THR A 86 7.45 -32.31 -2.59
C THR A 86 8.85 -32.82 -2.27
N VAL A 87 9.02 -33.20 -1.01
CA VAL A 87 10.20 -33.93 -0.52
C VAL A 87 9.73 -35.32 -0.11
N ASP A 88 10.10 -36.34 -0.88
CA ASP A 88 9.80 -37.74 -0.55
C ASP A 88 10.88 -38.31 0.38
N ARG A 89 10.46 -38.68 1.58
CA ARG A 89 11.29 -39.36 2.60
C ARG A 89 10.42 -40.41 3.27
N ASP A 90 10.97 -41.58 3.55
CA ASP A 90 10.20 -42.71 4.09
C ASP A 90 9.48 -42.36 5.40
N TYR A 91 10.12 -41.61 6.30
CA TYR A 91 9.52 -41.19 7.58
C TYR A 91 8.45 -40.08 7.44
N LEU A 92 8.32 -39.50 6.25
CA LEU A 92 7.32 -38.48 5.92
C LEU A 92 6.13 -39.08 5.16
N ARG A 93 6.18 -40.37 4.81
CA ARG A 93 5.06 -41.05 4.16
C ARG A 93 3.92 -41.19 5.15
N ASP A 94 2.77 -40.66 4.74
CA ASP A 94 1.55 -40.82 5.49
C ASP A 94 0.91 -42.13 5.03
N HIS A 95 1.16 -43.20 5.77
CA HIS A 95 0.55 -44.51 5.51
C HIS A 95 -0.98 -44.43 5.44
N TYR A 96 -1.61 -43.48 6.12
CA TYR A 96 -3.06 -43.32 6.09
C TYR A 96 -3.54 -42.77 4.73
N SER A 97 -2.81 -41.81 4.16
CA SER A 97 -3.08 -41.25 2.83
C SER A 97 -2.79 -42.26 1.71
N GLU A 98 -1.76 -43.09 1.86
CA GLU A 98 -1.42 -44.16 0.92
C GLU A 98 -2.43 -45.31 0.93
N ILE A 99 -2.88 -45.74 2.13
CA ILE A 99 -3.83 -46.85 2.29
C ILE A 99 -5.24 -46.47 1.83
N MET A 100 -5.70 -45.25 2.15
CA MET A 100 -7.07 -44.86 1.88
C MET A 100 -7.30 -44.41 0.43
N GLN A 101 -6.25 -44.18 -0.37
CA GLN A 101 -6.34 -43.53 -1.69
C GLN A 101 -7.19 -42.24 -1.69
N GLN A 102 -7.35 -41.62 -0.51
CA GLN A 102 -8.27 -40.52 -0.28
C GLN A 102 -7.45 -39.27 0.02
N ASN A 103 -7.26 -38.46 -1.02
CA ASN A 103 -6.68 -37.12 -0.93
C ASN A 103 -7.67 -36.10 -0.32
N TRP A 104 -8.35 -36.44 0.79
CA TRP A 104 -9.35 -35.55 1.39
C TRP A 104 -8.70 -34.29 2.01
N SER A 105 -7.50 -34.41 2.58
CA SER A 105 -6.81 -33.30 3.24
C SER A 105 -5.53 -32.92 2.51
N PRO A 106 -5.32 -31.64 2.17
CA PRO A 106 -4.08 -31.20 1.56
C PRO A 106 -2.91 -31.32 2.54
N ASN A 107 -1.81 -31.94 2.09
CA ASN A 107 -0.55 -31.89 2.81
C ASN A 107 0.15 -30.55 2.55
N PHE A 108 -0.18 -29.54 3.36
CA PHE A 108 0.36 -28.18 3.21
C PHE A 108 1.89 -28.09 3.26
N ARG A 109 2.63 -29.15 3.64
CA ARG A 109 4.11 -29.10 3.68
C ARG A 109 4.69 -29.00 2.28
N ASN A 110 3.93 -29.50 1.29
CA ASN A 110 4.28 -29.44 -0.11
C ASN A 110 3.81 -28.10 -0.73
N TRP A 111 3.29 -27.16 0.07
CA TRP A 111 2.72 -25.88 -0.39
C TRP A 111 3.48 -24.67 0.18
N GLU A 112 4.54 -24.91 0.96
CA GLU A 112 5.36 -23.87 1.57
C GLU A 112 6.83 -24.30 1.60
N ILE A 113 7.74 -23.34 1.80
CA ILE A 113 9.18 -23.59 1.85
C ILE A 113 9.58 -24.44 3.09
N PRO A 114 9.16 -24.11 4.33
CA PRO A 114 9.55 -24.88 5.50
C PRO A 114 8.72 -26.16 5.67
N LEU A 115 9.36 -27.24 6.15
CA LEU A 115 8.66 -28.49 6.48
C LEU A 115 7.66 -28.33 7.64
N GLY A 116 8.09 -27.63 8.70
CA GLY A 116 7.29 -27.39 9.90
C GLY A 116 6.48 -26.11 9.82
N ARG A 117 5.28 -26.11 10.41
CA ARG A 117 4.38 -24.94 10.42
C ARG A 117 3.81 -24.63 11.79
N ARG A 118 3.54 -23.34 12.02
CA ARG A 118 2.75 -22.85 13.15
C ARG A 118 1.26 -23.00 12.85
N PHE A 119 0.41 -23.05 13.89
CA PHE A 119 -1.04 -23.04 13.72
C PHE A 119 -1.58 -21.62 13.43
N ARG A 120 -1.18 -21.04 12.29
CA ARG A 120 -1.56 -19.66 11.89
C ARG A 120 -3.06 -19.49 11.63
N ALA A 121 -3.74 -20.56 11.23
CA ALA A 121 -5.18 -20.52 10.95
C ALA A 121 -6.03 -20.19 12.18
N LEU A 122 -5.58 -20.52 13.40
CA LEU A 122 -6.34 -20.27 14.62
C LEU A 122 -6.63 -18.77 14.83
N LYS A 123 -5.60 -17.92 14.72
CA LYS A 123 -5.79 -16.47 14.90
C LYS A 123 -6.65 -15.85 13.81
N LEU A 124 -6.50 -16.29 12.55
CA LEU A 124 -7.35 -15.82 11.45
C LEU A 124 -8.81 -16.23 11.70
N TRP A 125 -9.05 -17.49 12.06
CA TRP A 125 -10.39 -18.00 12.36
C TRP A 125 -11.05 -17.25 13.53
N ILE A 126 -10.33 -17.04 14.63
CA ILE A 126 -10.82 -16.26 15.78
C ILE A 126 -11.19 -14.84 15.33
N MET A 127 -10.35 -14.17 14.55
CA MET A 127 -10.61 -12.81 14.08
C MET A 127 -11.85 -12.73 13.19
N LEU A 128 -12.00 -13.66 12.24
CA LEU A 128 -13.19 -13.74 11.38
C LEU A 128 -14.46 -14.00 12.21
N ARG A 129 -14.39 -14.86 13.23
CA ARG A 129 -15.52 -15.18 14.13
C ARG A 129 -15.90 -14.04 15.07
N LEU A 130 -14.92 -13.34 15.63
CA LEU A 130 -15.14 -12.26 16.59
C LEU A 130 -15.68 -11.00 15.94
N PHE A 131 -15.12 -10.60 14.80
CA PHE A 131 -15.54 -9.40 14.11
C PHE A 131 -16.75 -9.68 13.20
N GLY A 132 -16.74 -10.80 12.49
CA GLY A 132 -17.73 -11.06 11.44
C GLY A 132 -17.56 -10.12 10.24
N GLU A 133 -18.28 -10.42 9.16
CA GLU A 133 -18.17 -9.71 7.89
C GLU A 133 -18.46 -8.20 8.04
N SER A 134 -19.60 -7.83 8.64
CA SER A 134 -20.04 -6.44 8.71
C SER A 134 -19.06 -5.53 9.47
N ASN A 135 -18.47 -6.01 10.57
CA ASN A 135 -17.51 -5.18 11.32
C ASN A 135 -16.17 -5.06 10.60
N LEU A 136 -15.72 -6.10 9.88
CA LEU A 136 -14.52 -6.00 9.04
C LEU A 136 -14.74 -5.02 7.89
N GLN A 137 -15.89 -5.06 7.24
CA GLN A 137 -16.24 -4.09 6.20
C GLN A 137 -16.30 -2.66 6.75
N ASN A 138 -16.95 -2.46 7.90
CA ASN A 138 -17.03 -1.15 8.55
C ASN A 138 -15.65 -0.62 8.95
N PHE A 139 -14.75 -1.50 9.42
CA PHE A 139 -13.37 -1.15 9.71
C PHE A 139 -12.63 -0.61 8.47
N ILE A 140 -12.71 -1.33 7.35
CA ILE A 140 -12.11 -0.89 6.07
C ILE A 140 -12.72 0.44 5.61
N ARG A 141 -14.05 0.55 5.58
CA ARG A 141 -14.77 1.77 5.16
C ARG A 141 -14.34 2.99 5.98
N LYS A 142 -14.22 2.82 7.30
CA LYS A 142 -13.77 3.88 8.21
C LYS A 142 -12.33 4.34 7.90
N GLN A 143 -11.42 3.40 7.63
CA GLN A 143 -10.03 3.73 7.31
C GLN A 143 -9.93 4.49 5.97
N ILE A 144 -10.74 4.09 4.98
CA ILE A 144 -10.82 4.77 3.67
C ILE A 144 -11.45 6.16 3.82
N SER A 145 -12.51 6.32 4.63
CA SER A 145 -13.11 7.64 4.86
C SER A 145 -12.15 8.60 5.56
N MET A 146 -11.33 8.11 6.51
CA MET A 146 -10.27 8.89 7.13
C MET A 146 -9.21 9.36 6.13
N ALA A 147 -8.82 8.52 5.16
CA ALA A 147 -7.92 8.94 4.09
C ALA A 147 -8.55 10.05 3.22
N LYS A 148 -9.86 9.98 2.93
CA LYS A 148 -10.59 11.04 2.22
C LYS A 148 -10.69 12.35 3.00
N VAL A 149 -10.84 12.28 4.33
CA VAL A 149 -10.75 13.48 5.18
C VAL A 149 -9.37 14.12 5.07
N PHE A 150 -8.30 13.33 5.15
CA PHE A 150 -6.94 13.85 5.02
C PHE A 150 -6.68 14.43 3.62
N GLU A 151 -7.12 13.75 2.55
CA GLU A 151 -7.06 14.24 1.16
C GLU A 151 -7.70 15.63 1.02
N ALA A 152 -8.88 15.83 1.61
CA ALA A 152 -9.58 17.11 1.57
C ALA A 152 -8.78 18.22 2.26
N LYS A 153 -8.13 17.92 3.40
CA LYS A 153 -7.27 18.89 4.12
C LYS A 153 -6.06 19.29 3.29
N VAL A 154 -5.36 18.31 2.72
CA VAL A 154 -4.22 18.55 1.81
C VAL A 154 -4.64 19.42 0.63
N SER A 155 -5.79 19.11 0.02
CA SER A 155 -6.27 19.81 -1.18
C SER A 155 -6.77 21.24 -0.91
N GLN A 156 -7.13 21.56 0.34
CA GLN A 156 -7.58 22.90 0.74
C GLN A 156 -6.41 23.85 1.04
N ASP A 157 -5.22 23.33 1.27
CA ASP A 157 -4.04 24.13 1.58
C ASP A 157 -3.15 24.28 0.33
N PRO A 158 -3.01 25.50 -0.23
CA PRO A 158 -2.30 25.73 -1.48
C PRO A 158 -0.79 25.46 -1.39
N ARG A 159 -0.24 25.26 -0.19
CA ARG A 159 1.17 24.88 0.00
C ARG A 159 1.42 23.42 -0.34
N PHE A 160 0.38 22.59 -0.46
CA PHE A 160 0.50 21.17 -0.68
C PHE A 160 -0.17 20.72 -1.98
N GLU A 161 0.28 19.58 -2.49
CA GLU A 161 -0.36 18.88 -3.60
C GLU A 161 -0.49 17.39 -3.31
N VAL A 162 -1.61 16.79 -3.75
CA VAL A 162 -1.79 15.34 -3.75
C VAL A 162 -1.07 14.76 -4.97
N CYS A 163 -0.15 13.82 -4.73
CA CYS A 163 0.80 13.32 -5.74
C CYS A 163 0.29 12.12 -6.55
N ALA A 164 -0.76 11.45 -6.08
CA ALA A 164 -1.36 10.30 -6.74
C ALA A 164 -2.84 10.19 -6.34
N PRO A 165 -3.71 9.59 -7.17
CA PRO A 165 -5.11 9.36 -6.80
C PRO A 165 -5.23 8.64 -5.45
N VAL A 166 -5.97 9.23 -4.52
CA VAL A 166 -6.15 8.64 -3.19
C VAL A 166 -7.03 7.41 -3.28
N SER A 167 -6.37 6.28 -3.13
CA SER A 167 -6.96 4.95 -3.14
C SER A 167 -6.77 4.30 -1.78
N MET A 168 -7.81 3.61 -1.31
CA MET A 168 -7.77 2.90 -0.03
C MET A 168 -7.40 3.82 1.14
N GLY A 169 -6.59 3.36 2.08
CA GLY A 169 -6.15 4.12 3.26
C GLY A 169 -4.82 4.86 3.08
N LEU A 170 -4.43 5.26 1.87
CA LEU A 170 -3.14 5.92 1.62
C LEU A 170 -3.31 7.25 0.88
N VAL A 171 -2.75 8.33 1.45
CA VAL A 171 -2.62 9.62 0.78
C VAL A 171 -1.15 9.91 0.53
N CYS A 172 -0.82 10.20 -0.73
CA CYS A 172 0.51 10.62 -1.15
C CYS A 172 0.49 12.13 -1.38
N PHE A 173 1.29 12.89 -0.63
CA PHE A 173 1.25 14.36 -0.68
C PHE A 173 2.65 14.96 -0.52
N ARG A 174 2.84 16.20 -0.95
CA ARG A 174 4.09 16.94 -0.79
C ARG A 174 3.85 18.43 -0.65
N ILE A 175 4.89 19.16 -0.23
CA ILE A 175 4.91 20.62 -0.34
C ILE A 175 5.19 20.98 -1.80
N VAL A 176 4.41 21.91 -2.33
CA VAL A 176 4.60 22.46 -3.68
C VAL A 176 5.94 23.21 -3.76
N GLY A 177 6.70 22.97 -4.82
CA GLY A 177 8.00 23.60 -5.04
C GLY A 177 9.16 22.61 -4.91
N ASP A 178 10.26 23.06 -4.32
CA ASP A 178 11.49 22.27 -4.19
C ASP A 178 11.28 21.03 -3.32
N GLU A 179 11.84 19.91 -3.75
CA GLU A 179 11.88 18.65 -3.01
C GLU A 179 12.50 18.81 -1.62
N PHE A 180 13.47 19.72 -1.46
CA PHE A 180 14.10 20.02 -0.18
C PHE A 180 13.07 20.34 0.92
N LEU A 181 12.03 21.11 0.62
CA LEU A 181 10.98 21.48 1.58
C LEU A 181 10.24 20.25 2.12
N THR A 182 9.94 19.30 1.23
CA THR A 182 9.23 18.07 1.62
C THR A 182 10.12 17.15 2.45
N LYS A 183 11.42 17.08 2.15
CA LYS A 183 12.41 16.34 2.94
C LYS A 183 12.63 16.97 4.32
N GLU A 184 12.72 18.29 4.38
CA GLU A 184 12.84 19.06 5.62
C GLU A 184 11.61 18.86 6.51
N LEU A 185 10.40 18.90 5.93
CA LEU A 185 9.16 18.57 6.63
C LEU A 185 9.22 17.17 7.24
N LEU A 186 9.62 16.15 6.47
CA LEU A 186 9.73 14.79 7.03
C LEU A 186 10.73 14.73 8.18
N ALA A 187 11.90 15.34 8.05
CA ALA A 187 12.92 15.35 9.10
C ALA A 187 12.38 16.01 10.38
N MET A 188 11.68 17.15 10.25
CA MET A 188 11.06 17.83 11.37
C MET A 188 10.00 16.95 12.05
N LEU A 189 9.08 16.36 11.30
CA LEU A 189 8.04 15.48 11.84
C LEU A 189 8.61 14.25 12.58
N LEU A 190 9.65 13.62 12.03
CA LEU A 190 10.30 12.47 12.66
C LEU A 190 11.05 12.85 13.94
N SER A 191 11.59 14.08 14.01
CA SER A 191 12.32 14.56 15.18
C SER A 191 11.41 14.80 16.39
N THR A 192 10.16 15.23 16.18
CA THR A 192 9.19 15.44 17.28
C THR A 192 8.63 14.13 17.82
N LYS A 193 8.65 13.07 16.99
CA LYS A 193 8.09 11.74 17.29
C LYS A 193 6.56 11.74 17.53
N GLU A 194 5.88 12.84 17.21
CA GLU A 194 4.41 12.91 17.29
C GLU A 194 3.75 12.23 16.09
N LEU A 195 4.41 12.24 14.93
CA LEU A 195 3.98 11.57 13.71
C LEU A 195 5.13 10.79 13.08
N PHE A 196 4.82 9.57 12.65
CA PHE A 196 5.74 8.75 11.88
C PHE A 196 5.20 8.60 10.45
N LEU A 197 5.91 9.21 9.49
CA LEU A 197 5.63 9.11 8.07
C LEU A 197 6.85 8.57 7.35
N ASN A 198 6.65 8.09 6.12
CA ASN A 198 7.74 7.71 5.23
C ASN A 198 7.64 8.49 3.93
N GLY A 199 8.79 8.81 3.34
CA GLY A 199 8.87 9.37 1.99
C GLY A 199 8.98 8.29 0.92
N ALA A 200 8.63 8.67 -0.31
CA ALA A 200 8.88 7.88 -1.52
C ALA A 200 9.10 8.83 -2.71
N THR A 201 9.64 8.30 -3.81
CA THR A 201 9.85 9.04 -5.06
C THR A 201 9.14 8.35 -6.20
N LEU A 202 8.43 9.13 -7.02
CA LEU A 202 7.80 8.65 -8.25
C LEU A 202 8.06 9.68 -9.36
N HIS A 203 8.56 9.23 -10.51
CA HIS A 203 8.91 10.10 -11.65
C HIS A 203 9.75 11.33 -11.27
N GLY A 204 10.74 11.14 -10.38
CA GLY A 204 11.63 12.22 -9.92
C GLY A 204 11.00 13.21 -8.93
N LYS A 205 9.77 12.96 -8.45
CA LYS A 205 9.11 13.78 -7.41
C LYS A 205 9.08 13.02 -6.09
N TYR A 206 9.71 13.56 -5.05
CA TYR A 206 9.60 13.06 -3.70
C TYR A 206 8.31 13.54 -3.01
N PHE A 207 7.65 12.64 -2.29
CA PHE A 207 6.42 12.87 -1.57
C PHE A 207 6.39 12.08 -0.27
N LEU A 208 5.52 12.48 0.65
CA LEU A 208 5.24 11.81 1.91
C LEU A 208 4.01 10.92 1.78
N ARG A 209 4.03 9.82 2.53
CA ARG A 209 2.97 8.81 2.56
C ARG A 209 2.25 8.86 3.89
N TYR A 210 1.02 9.35 3.90
CA TYR A 210 0.12 9.30 5.03
C TYR A 210 -0.76 8.05 4.93
N ALA A 211 -0.32 6.98 5.58
CA ALA A 211 -1.03 5.70 5.62
C ALA A 211 -1.90 5.61 6.87
N ILE A 212 -3.20 5.46 6.70
CA ILE A 212 -4.13 5.11 7.77
C ILE A 212 -3.93 3.63 8.10
N CYS A 213 -3.22 3.36 9.20
CA CYS A 213 -2.75 2.00 9.53
C CYS A 213 -3.05 1.56 10.96
N SER A 214 -3.33 2.48 11.89
CA SER A 214 -3.62 2.13 13.27
C SER A 214 -5.06 1.64 13.42
N ARG A 215 -5.22 0.52 14.13
CA ARG A 215 -6.52 -0.08 14.47
C ARG A 215 -7.43 0.91 15.20
N ASN A 216 -6.86 1.74 16.07
CA ASN A 216 -7.59 2.61 16.98
C ASN A 216 -7.67 4.06 16.45
N MET A 217 -7.24 4.30 15.22
CA MET A 217 -7.26 5.64 14.65
C MET A 217 -8.70 6.15 14.49
N GLU A 218 -8.91 7.40 14.89
CA GLU A 218 -10.15 8.14 14.69
C GLU A 218 -9.92 9.35 13.78
N ILE A 219 -11.02 9.95 13.30
CA ILE A 219 -10.97 11.19 12.50
C ILE A 219 -10.25 12.30 13.28
N SER A 220 -10.42 12.36 14.60
CA SER A 220 -9.73 13.33 15.45
C SER A 220 -8.20 13.15 15.43
N ASP A 221 -7.69 11.94 15.20
CA ASP A 221 -6.25 11.70 15.04
C ASP A 221 -5.75 12.13 13.67
N VAL A 222 -6.59 12.00 12.63
CA VAL A 222 -6.31 12.58 11.29
C VAL A 222 -6.21 14.09 11.37
N GLU A 223 -7.16 14.75 12.03
CA GLU A 223 -7.17 16.20 12.24
C GLU A 223 -5.94 16.68 13.03
N LYS A 224 -5.60 16.00 14.13
CA LYS A 224 -4.36 16.26 14.88
C LYS A 224 -3.14 16.09 13.98
N GLY A 225 -3.09 15.00 13.21
CA GLY A 225 -1.98 14.73 12.30
C GLY A 225 -1.80 15.82 11.26
N TRP A 226 -2.90 16.30 10.67
CA TRP A 226 -2.88 17.42 9.75
C TRP A 226 -2.39 18.72 10.41
N ASN A 227 -2.87 19.03 11.61
CA ASN A 227 -2.42 20.23 12.33
C ASN A 227 -0.92 20.22 12.62
N ILE A 228 -0.36 19.06 13.01
CA ILE A 228 1.09 18.91 13.20
C ILE A 228 1.84 19.18 11.89
N ILE A 229 1.36 18.61 10.77
CA ILE A 229 1.95 18.81 9.43
C ILE A 229 1.89 20.28 9.00
N SER A 230 0.74 20.93 9.15
CA SER A 230 0.54 22.33 8.81
C SER A 230 1.44 23.25 9.64
N ASN A 231 1.46 23.06 10.96
CA ASN A 231 2.28 23.87 11.88
C ASN A 231 3.78 23.70 11.62
N ALA A 232 4.23 22.48 11.35
CA ALA A 232 5.62 22.22 10.95
C ALA A 232 5.97 22.94 9.64
N THR A 233 5.02 22.98 8.71
CA THR A 233 5.18 23.68 7.43
C THR A 233 5.22 25.20 7.63
N ASP A 234 4.39 25.76 8.51
CA ASP A 234 4.48 27.18 8.90
C ASP A 234 5.88 27.54 9.42
N ALA A 235 6.45 26.68 10.28
CA ALA A 235 7.79 26.88 10.82
C ALA A 235 8.87 26.88 9.72
N ILE A 236 8.79 25.96 8.76
CA ILE A 236 9.73 25.87 7.62
C ILE A 236 9.68 27.16 6.78
N PHE A 237 8.49 27.64 6.42
CA PHE A 237 8.35 28.88 5.66
C PHE A 237 8.80 30.11 6.46
N ALA A 238 8.55 30.15 7.78
CA ALA A 238 9.03 31.23 8.66
C ALA A 238 10.56 31.25 8.83
N MET A 239 11.22 30.09 8.83
CA MET A 239 12.69 30.00 8.87
C MET A 239 13.31 30.43 7.54
N ASN A 240 12.78 29.95 6.41
CA ASN A 240 13.31 30.26 5.09
C ASN A 240 13.17 31.74 4.73
N THR A 241 12.07 32.40 5.12
CA THR A 241 11.90 33.86 4.94
C THR A 241 12.93 34.68 5.72
N LYS A 242 13.29 34.26 6.94
CA LYS A 242 14.35 34.92 7.73
C LYS A 242 15.74 34.73 7.15
N THR A 243 16.03 33.57 6.57
CA THR A 243 17.32 33.27 5.91
C THR A 243 17.49 34.06 4.62
N THR A 244 16.42 34.26 3.83
CA THR A 244 16.45 35.12 2.63
C THR A 244 16.42 36.62 2.95
N GLY A 245 15.95 37.01 4.14
CA GLY A 245 15.90 38.41 4.60
C GLY A 245 17.27 39.06 4.87
N GLY A 246 18.37 38.33 4.77
CA GLY A 246 19.74 38.85 4.85
C GLY A 246 20.32 39.36 3.52
N THR A 247 19.67 39.08 2.38
CA THR A 247 20.12 39.57 1.07
C THR A 247 18.95 39.63 0.10
N LEU A 248 18.18 40.72 0.16
CA LEU A 248 17.23 41.09 -0.88
C LEU A 248 17.48 42.53 -1.31
N THR A 249 18.54 42.72 -2.09
CA THR A 249 18.56 43.74 -3.14
C THR A 249 18.33 43.05 -4.48
N ASN A 250 17.20 43.37 -5.09
CA ASN A 250 16.86 43.24 -6.51
C ASN A 250 16.81 41.84 -7.16
N LEU A 251 15.61 41.27 -7.22
CA LEU A 251 15.21 40.31 -8.26
C LEU A 251 13.83 40.65 -8.86
N ALA A 252 13.56 41.94 -9.01
CA ALA A 252 12.40 42.46 -9.76
C ALA A 252 12.83 43.58 -10.71
N ALA A 253 13.86 43.35 -11.52
CA ALA A 253 14.19 44.17 -12.69
C ALA A 253 15.26 43.44 -13.53
N ASN A 254 14.87 42.42 -14.32
CA ASN A 254 15.54 42.02 -15.55
C ASN A 254 14.76 40.86 -16.21
N THR A 255 13.59 41.19 -16.75
CA THR A 255 12.88 40.31 -17.70
C THR A 255 12.64 41.00 -19.05
N VAL A 256 13.44 42.02 -19.38
CA VAL A 256 13.41 42.65 -20.71
C VAL A 256 14.83 42.92 -21.17
N ALA A 257 15.51 41.88 -21.66
CA ALA A 257 16.52 41.93 -22.72
C ALA A 257 17.29 40.60 -22.72
N ASN A 258 16.90 39.70 -23.63
CA ASN A 258 17.82 39.02 -24.55
C ASN A 258 17.04 37.90 -25.24
N GLY A 259 16.47 38.24 -26.38
CA GLY A 259 16.10 37.25 -27.38
C GLY A 259 17.37 36.60 -27.93
N ILE A 260 17.43 35.28 -27.86
CA ILE A 260 18.34 34.49 -28.69
C ILE A 260 17.47 33.43 -29.37
N LYS A 261 17.37 33.59 -30.70
CA LYS A 261 16.85 32.59 -31.63
C LYS A 261 17.72 31.34 -31.55
N VAL A 262 17.10 30.16 -31.50
CA VAL A 262 17.76 28.91 -31.86
C VAL A 262 17.01 28.37 -33.09
N GLU A 263 17.73 28.33 -34.21
CA GLU A 263 17.27 27.77 -35.49
C GLU A 263 17.29 26.24 -35.47
N MET A 264 16.47 25.68 -36.36
CA MET A 264 16.26 24.26 -36.60
C MET A 264 17.47 23.58 -37.24
N SER A 265 17.75 22.35 -36.79
CA SER A 265 18.09 21.20 -37.64
C SER A 265 17.78 19.91 -36.89
#